data_AF-A0A212FJL5-F1
#
_entry.id   AF-A0A212FJL5-F1
#
_cell.length_a   1.000
_cell.length_b   1.000
_cell.length_c   1.000
_cell.angle_alpha   90.00
_cell.angle_beta   90.00
_cell.angle_gamma   90.00
#
_symmetry.space_group_name_H-M   'P 1'
#
loop_
_entity.id
_entity.type
_entity.pdbx_description
1 polymer ?
#
loop_
_entity_poly.entity_id
_entity_poly.type
_entity_poly.pdbx_seq_one_letter_code
_entity_poly.pdbx_strand_id
1 'polypeptide(L)'
;MEHVINVAAMLHSIVSLAILIGYYHLKVPLAIFKREKEIARKLEFDGLYIAEQPEDDDLKSHWDKLVISAKSFPVNYWDKFVKKKVRVKYSETYDFDSISNMLGMEKTSFSAQEDEGNKGF
;
A
#
# COMPACT_ATOMS: atom_id res chain seq x y z
N MET A 1 -18.45 -25.42 42.18
CA MET A 1 -18.42 -24.05 41.60
C MET A 1 -17.07 -23.74 40.97
N GLU A 2 -15.95 -23.96 41.67
CA GLU A 2 -14.59 -23.69 41.18
C GLU A 2 -14.26 -24.34 39.83
N HIS A 3 -14.48 -25.65 39.66
CA HIS A 3 -14.21 -26.33 38.38
C HIS A 3 -15.09 -25.82 37.23
N VAL A 4 -16.32 -25.40 37.51
CA VAL A 4 -17.24 -24.85 36.49
C VAL A 4 -16.73 -23.50 36.01
N ILE A 5 -16.24 -22.65 36.92
CA ILE A 5 -15.64 -21.34 36.58
C ILE A 5 -14.35 -21.54 35.78
N ASN A 6 -13.50 -22.50 36.16
CA ASN A 6 -12.26 -22.78 35.43
C ASN A 6 -12.53 -23.29 34.00
N VAL A 7 -13.51 -24.17 33.82
CA VAL A 7 -13.93 -24.64 32.48
C VAL A 7 -14.52 -23.49 31.66
N ALA A 8 -15.35 -22.64 32.27
CA ALA A 8 -15.91 -21.48 31.60
C ALA A 8 -14.82 -20.47 31.16
N ALA A 9 -13.81 -20.23 32.00
CA ALA A 9 -12.68 -19.37 31.67
C ALA A 9 -11.84 -19.93 30.51
N MET A 10 -11.59 -21.24 30.50
CA MET A 10 -10.91 -21.91 29.40
C MET A 10 -11.71 -21.82 28.10
N LEU A 11 -13.02 -22.10 28.14
CA LEU A 11 -13.90 -21.98 26.98
C LEU A 11 -13.97 -20.55 26.44
N HIS A 12 -14.11 -19.56 27.33
CA HIS A 12 -14.12 -18.14 26.94
C HIS A 12 -12.82 -17.74 26.22
N SER A 13 -11.68 -18.24 26.69
CA SER A 13 -10.38 -17.97 26.09
C SER A 13 -10.26 -18.60 24.69
N ILE A 14 -10.71 -19.85 24.53
CA ILE A 14 -10.71 -20.56 23.24
C ILE A 14 -11.64 -19.87 22.23
N VAL A 15 -12.86 -19.51 22.66
CA VAL A 15 -13.82 -18.81 21.80
C VAL A 15 -13.30 -17.44 21.38
N SER A 16 -12.70 -16.69 22.30
CA SER A 16 -12.10 -15.38 22.00
C SER A 16 -10.96 -15.51 20.98
N LEU A 17 -10.12 -16.54 21.11
CA LEU A 17 -9.06 -16.83 20.14
C LEU A 17 -9.63 -17.19 18.76
N ALA A 18 -10.68 -18.00 18.71
CA ALA A 18 -11.35 -18.35 17.45
C ALA A 18 -11.95 -17.12 16.74
N ILE A 19 -12.56 -16.20 17.50
CA ILE A 19 -13.08 -14.93 16.97
C ILE A 19 -11.95 -14.06 16.41
N LEU A 20 -10.81 -13.98 17.09
CA LEU A 20 -9.64 -13.24 16.62
C LEU A 20 -9.15 -13.76 15.26
N ILE A 21 -9.04 -15.08 15.11
CA ILE A 21 -8.66 -15.71 13.84
C ILE A 21 -9.69 -15.37 12.75
N GLY A 22 -10.99 -15.49 13.05
CA GLY A 22 -12.05 -15.11 12.12
C GLY A 22 -11.97 -13.64 11.69
N TYR A 23 -11.70 -12.73 12.64
CA TYR A 23 -11.51 -11.31 12.35
C TYR A 23 -10.32 -11.05 11.42
N TYR A 24 -9.21 -11.76 11.64
CA TYR A 24 -8.01 -11.64 10.81
C TYR A 24 -8.22 -12.09 9.36
N HIS A 25 -9.01 -13.13 9.14
CA HIS A 25 -9.26 -13.62 7.77
C HIS A 25 -10.43 -12.92 7.06
N LEU A 26 -11.40 -12.35 7.79
CA LEU A 26 -12.56 -11.69 7.17
C LEU A 26 -12.46 -10.16 7.18
N LYS A 27 -12.19 -9.55 8.33
CA LYS A 27 -12.31 -8.09 8.48
C LYS A 27 -11.03 -7.35 8.10
N VAL A 28 -9.88 -7.88 8.51
CA VAL A 28 -8.57 -7.25 8.24
C VAL A 28 -8.28 -7.09 6.74
N PRO A 29 -8.50 -8.08 5.86
CA PRO A 29 -8.23 -7.92 4.44
C PRO A 29 -9.07 -6.82 3.80
N LEU A 30 -10.34 -6.68 4.22
CA LEU A 30 -11.21 -5.61 3.75
C LEU A 30 -10.74 -4.23 4.24
N ALA A 31 -10.26 -4.13 5.48
CA ALA A 31 -9.69 -2.89 6.01
C ALA A 31 -8.42 -2.48 5.26
N ILE A 32 -7.53 -3.44 5.00
CA ILE A 32 -6.31 -3.22 4.19
C ILE A 32 -6.68 -2.78 2.77
N PHE A 33 -7.63 -3.46 2.12
CA PHE A 33 -8.13 -3.09 0.79
C PHE A 33 -8.63 -1.64 0.75
N LYS A 34 -9.45 -1.23 1.73
CA LYS A 34 -9.96 0.15 1.80
C LYS A 34 -8.84 1.16 1.95
N ARG A 35 -7.82 0.84 2.75
CA ARG A 35 -6.68 1.73 2.97
C ARG A 35 -5.77 1.83 1.75
N GLU A 36 -5.40 0.72 1.12
CA GLU A 36 -4.63 0.76 -0.12
C GLU A 36 -5.39 1.50 -1.23
N LYS A 37 -6.72 1.32 -1.32
CA LYS A 37 -7.58 2.07 -2.25
C LYS A 37 -7.52 3.58 -2.00
N GLU A 38 -7.63 4.01 -0.74
CA GLU A 38 -7.57 5.42 -0.37
C GLU A 38 -6.20 6.02 -0.74
N ILE A 39 -5.12 5.36 -0.34
CA ILE A 39 -3.74 5.79 -0.63
C ILE A 39 -3.51 5.88 -2.14
N ALA A 40 -3.89 4.85 -2.90
CA ALA A 40 -3.74 4.81 -4.35
C ALA A 40 -4.46 5.98 -5.05
N ARG A 41 -5.68 6.30 -4.61
CA ARG A 41 -6.45 7.43 -5.18
C ARG A 41 -5.84 8.78 -4.84
N LYS A 42 -5.45 9.01 -3.59
CA LYS A 42 -4.82 10.28 -3.19
C LYS A 42 -3.49 10.49 -3.91
N LEU A 43 -2.70 9.42 -4.06
CA LEU A 43 -1.46 9.46 -4.82
C LEU A 43 -1.69 9.78 -6.31
N GLU A 44 -2.71 9.16 -6.92
CA GLU A 44 -3.03 9.37 -8.35
C GLU A 44 -3.65 10.75 -8.63
N PHE A 45 -4.60 11.20 -7.82
CA PHE A 45 -5.39 12.41 -8.10
C PHE A 45 -4.85 13.66 -7.44
N ASP A 46 -4.44 13.56 -6.17
CA ASP A 46 -4.11 14.73 -5.34
C ASP A 46 -2.61 15.02 -5.34
N GLY A 47 -1.78 14.11 -5.85
CA GLY A 47 -0.31 14.26 -5.82
C GLY A 47 0.24 14.25 -4.40
N LEU A 48 -0.52 13.69 -3.46
CA LEU A 48 -0.16 13.59 -2.05
C LEU A 48 1.22 12.91 -1.94
N TYR A 49 2.15 13.53 -1.20
CA TYR A 49 3.57 13.14 -1.05
C TYR A 49 4.51 13.45 -2.24
N ILE A 50 4.02 14.02 -3.34
CA ILE A 50 4.84 14.51 -4.46
C ILE A 50 4.94 16.04 -4.41
N ALA A 51 3.82 16.73 -4.19
CA ALA A 51 3.75 18.19 -4.19
C ALA A 51 3.96 18.84 -2.82
N GLU A 52 3.54 18.15 -1.76
CA GLU A 52 3.55 18.67 -0.39
C GLU A 52 4.24 17.66 0.54
N GLN A 53 5.21 18.15 1.30
CA GLN A 53 5.83 17.39 2.37
C GLN A 53 4.84 17.39 3.56
N PRO A 54 4.43 16.21 4.07
CA PRO A 54 3.52 16.17 5.21
C PRO A 54 4.17 16.85 6.40
N GLU A 55 3.39 17.59 7.19
CA GLU A 55 3.86 18.17 8.45
C GLU A 55 4.40 17.06 9.36
N ASP A 56 5.49 17.35 10.08
CA ASP A 56 6.21 16.35 10.89
C ASP A 56 5.30 15.68 11.96
N ASP A 57 4.22 16.36 12.36
CA ASP A 57 3.24 15.87 13.34
C ASP A 57 2.21 14.88 12.76
N ASP A 58 2.15 14.67 11.43
CA ASP A 58 1.22 13.72 10.82
C ASP A 58 1.80 12.31 10.69
N LEU A 59 1.71 11.53 11.78
CA LEU A 59 2.10 10.12 11.82
C LEU A 59 1.41 9.26 10.77
N LYS A 60 0.18 9.61 10.36
CA LYS A 60 -0.57 8.84 9.35
C LYS A 60 0.11 8.97 8.00
N SER A 61 0.54 10.17 7.65
CA SER A 61 1.23 10.45 6.41
C SER A 61 2.61 9.81 6.32
N HIS A 62 3.35 9.79 7.43
CA HIS A 62 4.63 9.07 7.51
C HIS A 62 4.46 7.57 7.25
N TRP A 63 3.43 6.96 7.84
CA TRP A 63 3.09 5.56 7.61
C TRP A 63 2.69 5.28 6.16
N ASP A 64 1.85 6.13 5.58
CA ASP A 64 1.41 5.96 4.19
C ASP A 64 2.61 6.08 3.22
N LYS A 65 3.57 6.99 3.47
CA LYS A 65 4.81 7.10 2.68
C LYS A 65 5.65 5.83 2.72
N LEU A 66 5.79 5.21 3.89
CA LEU A 66 6.48 3.92 4.03
C LEU A 66 5.79 2.83 3.19
N VAL A 67 4.46 2.77 3.23
CA VAL A 67 3.67 1.80 2.44
C VAL A 67 3.85 2.03 0.93
N ILE A 68 3.84 3.28 0.46
CA ILE A 68 4.00 3.61 -0.96
C ILE A 68 5.38 3.17 -1.48
N SER A 69 6.43 3.34 -0.68
CA SER A 69 7.79 2.89 -1.04
C SER A 69 7.95 1.36 -1.06
N ALA A 70 7.04 0.60 -0.46
CA ALA A 70 7.14 -0.86 -0.42
C ALA A 70 6.92 -1.48 -1.81
N LYS A 71 7.76 -2.44 -2.21
CA LYS A 71 7.65 -3.11 -3.53
C LYS A 71 6.32 -3.80 -3.77
N SER A 72 5.71 -4.34 -2.70
CA SER A 72 4.45 -5.06 -2.76
C SER A 72 3.23 -4.15 -2.89
N PHE A 73 3.34 -2.84 -2.63
CA PHE A 73 2.21 -1.95 -2.83
C PHE A 73 1.88 -1.84 -4.33
N PRO A 74 0.61 -2.01 -4.77
CA PRO A 74 -0.62 -2.21 -3.98
C PRO A 74 -1.19 -3.66 -4.09
N VAL A 75 -0.65 -4.61 -3.31
CA VAL A 75 -0.98 -6.05 -3.42
C VAL A 75 -2.42 -6.40 -3.03
N ASN A 76 -3.09 -5.63 -2.19
CA ASN A 76 -4.48 -5.90 -1.81
C ASN A 76 -5.49 -5.12 -2.65
N TYR A 77 -5.11 -4.00 -3.24
CA TYR A 77 -5.98 -3.21 -4.12
C TYR A 77 -6.14 -3.83 -5.52
N TRP A 78 -7.20 -3.51 -6.26
CA TRP A 78 -7.45 -4.12 -7.58
C TRP A 78 -6.52 -3.56 -8.67
N ASP A 79 -6.21 -2.26 -8.64
CA ASP A 79 -5.33 -1.64 -9.63
C ASP A 79 -3.86 -1.81 -9.23
N LYS A 80 -3.15 -2.70 -9.94
CA LYS A 80 -1.73 -3.02 -9.70
C LYS A 80 -0.76 -2.04 -10.36
N PHE A 81 -1.25 -1.14 -11.21
CA PHE A 81 -0.41 -0.27 -12.03
C PHE A 81 -0.34 1.17 -11.52
N VAL A 82 -0.85 1.45 -10.31
CA VAL A 82 -0.91 2.81 -9.74
C VAL A 82 0.47 3.50 -9.73
N LYS A 83 1.55 2.81 -9.37
CA LYS A 83 2.91 3.38 -9.35
C LYS A 83 3.34 3.84 -10.74
N LYS A 84 3.07 3.03 -11.77
CA LYS A 84 3.39 3.37 -13.16
C LYS A 84 2.58 4.59 -13.63
N LYS A 85 1.28 4.62 -13.33
CA LYS A 85 0.39 5.75 -13.69
C LYS A 85 0.82 7.06 -13.02
N VAL A 86 1.07 7.02 -11.71
CA VAL A 86 1.52 8.18 -10.93
C VAL A 86 2.84 8.72 -11.47
N ARG A 87 3.82 7.85 -11.72
CA ARG A 87 5.11 8.26 -12.28
C ARG A 87 4.93 9.00 -13.61
N VAL A 88 4.14 8.47 -14.53
CA VAL A 88 3.88 9.10 -15.85
C VAL A 88 3.13 10.41 -15.71
N LYS A 89 2.11 10.48 -14.84
CA LYS A 89 1.30 11.69 -14.66
C LYS A 89 2.10 12.86 -14.09
N TYR A 90 2.97 12.60 -13.12
CA TYR A 90 3.71 13.67 -12.42
C TYR A 90 5.11 13.91 -12.98
N SER A 91 5.63 13.06 -13.89
CA SER A 91 6.92 13.29 -14.54
C SER A 91 6.95 14.51 -15.47
N GLU A 92 5.79 15.06 -15.83
CA GLU A 92 5.70 16.32 -16.58
C GLU A 92 6.05 17.54 -15.72
N THR A 93 5.83 17.45 -14.39
CA THR A 93 6.01 18.57 -13.45
C THR A 93 7.20 18.37 -12.50
N TYR A 94 7.54 17.13 -12.19
CA TYR A 94 8.59 16.78 -11.22
C TYR A 94 9.63 15.82 -11.83
N ASP A 95 10.81 15.77 -11.21
CA ASP A 95 11.90 14.90 -11.65
C ASP A 95 11.52 13.41 -11.62
N PHE A 96 11.77 12.73 -12.74
CA PHE A 96 11.38 11.34 -12.96
C PHE A 96 12.09 10.36 -12.01
N ASP A 97 13.37 10.59 -11.77
CA ASP A 97 14.17 9.73 -10.90
C ASP A 97 13.77 9.91 -9.43
N SER A 98 13.51 11.15 -9.01
CA SER A 98 12.98 11.46 -7.68
C SER A 98 11.64 10.76 -7.40
N ILE A 99 10.68 10.84 -8.32
CA ILE A 99 9.39 10.15 -8.18
C ILE A 99 9.59 8.63 -8.13
N SER A 100 10.43 8.08 -9.00
CA SER A 100 10.70 6.64 -9.04
C SER A 100 11.29 6.12 -7.73
N ASN A 101 12.24 6.85 -7.15
CA ASN A 101 12.84 6.52 -5.85
C ASN A 101 11.81 6.60 -4.72
N MET A 102 10.97 7.64 -4.70
CA MET A 102 9.91 7.80 -3.68
C MET A 102 8.88 6.66 -3.74
N LEU A 103 8.49 6.26 -4.95
CA LEU A 103 7.59 5.12 -5.17
C LEU A 103 8.26 3.76 -4.90
N GLY A 104 9.55 3.72 -4.56
CA GLY A 104 10.32 2.50 -4.38
C GLY A 104 10.34 1.61 -5.63
N MET A 105 10.22 2.22 -6.81
CA MET A 105 10.42 1.54 -8.07
C MET A 105 11.93 1.41 -8.24
N GLU A 106 12.44 0.18 -8.26
CA GLU A 106 13.83 -0.01 -8.69
C GLU A 106 14.02 0.60 -10.09
N LYS A 107 15.26 0.98 -10.42
CA LYS A 107 15.69 1.21 -11.81
C LYS A 107 15.55 -0.10 -12.58
N THR A 108 14.31 -0.51 -12.80
CA THR A 108 13.96 -1.54 -13.75
C THR A 108 14.46 -0.99 -15.06
N SER A 109 15.32 -1.76 -15.69
CA SER A 109 15.91 -1.57 -17.00
C SER A 109 14.84 -1.50 -18.10
N PHE A 110 13.86 -0.60 -17.95
CA PHE A 110 12.85 -0.27 -18.95
C PHE A 110 13.45 0.55 -20.09
N SER A 111 14.70 0.99 -19.96
CA SER A 111 15.52 1.51 -21.07
C SER A 111 15.83 0.46 -22.14
N ALA A 112 15.48 -0.82 -21.95
CA ALA A 112 15.70 -1.86 -22.97
C ALA A 112 14.47 -2.19 -23.83
N GLN A 113 13.28 -1.59 -23.57
CA GLN A 113 12.06 -1.98 -24.30
C GLN A 113 11.40 -0.86 -25.12
N GLU A 114 11.82 0.39 -24.98
CA GLU A 114 11.36 1.49 -25.85
C GLU A 114 12.30 1.75 -27.05
N ASP A 115 13.50 1.15 -27.10
CA ASP A 115 14.49 1.38 -28.16
C ASP A 115 14.52 0.30 -29.27
N GLU A 116 13.80 -0.82 -29.12
CA GLU A 116 13.64 -1.83 -30.18
C GLU A 116 12.44 -1.58 -31.11
N GLY A 117 11.55 -0.64 -30.78
CA GLY A 117 10.39 -0.30 -31.60
C GLY A 117 10.64 0.73 -32.70
N ASN A 118 11.80 1.41 -32.72
CA ASN A 118 12.11 2.49 -33.66
C ASN A 118 13.21 2.15 -34.67
N LYS A 119 13.56 0.87 -34.82
CA LYS A 119 14.40 0.38 -35.93
C LYS A 119 13.54 -0.38 -36.94
N GLY A 120 12.60 0.35 -37.54
CA GLY A 120 11.98 -0.04 -38.80
C GLY A 120 12.93 0.23 -39.96
N PHE A 121 12.84 -0.64 -40.97
CA PHE A 121 13.41 -0.49 -42.32
C PHE A 121 13.22 0.90 -42.92
#